data_AF-A0A558BSA1-F1
#
_entry.id   AF-A0A558BSA1-F1
#
_cell.length_a   1.000
_cell.length_b   1.000
_cell.length_c   1.000
_cell.angle_alpha   90.00
_cell.angle_beta   90.00
_cell.angle_gamma   90.00
#
_symmetry.space_group_name_H-M   'P 1'
#
loop_
_entity.id
_entity.type
_entity.pdbx_description
1 polymer ?
#
loop_
_entity_poly.entity_id
_entity_poly.type
_entity_poly.pdbx_seq_one_letter_code
_entity_poly.pdbx_strand_id
1 'polypeptide(L)'
;MKKPLFLGACLMVLASQPVMAQTAAPDVIVVRVLEHSNSLRFSIARGQQQPEEIEVALKKEQKAASSYYTVLSKLYTQGYVLQGVIPGVSNNAYWAESTLILGKPITKP
;
A
#
# COMPACT_ATOMS: atom_id res chain seq x y z
N MET A 1 29.76 48.61 -16.31
CA MET A 1 28.41 47.98 -16.44
C MET A 1 28.39 46.74 -15.57
N LYS A 2 27.63 46.78 -14.45
CA LYS A 2 27.66 45.82 -13.35
C LYS A 2 26.49 44.83 -13.54
N LYS A 3 26.72 43.64 -14.08
CA LYS A 3 25.66 42.64 -14.34
C LYS A 3 25.85 41.20 -13.79
N PRO A 4 26.84 40.84 -12.95
CA PRO A 4 26.92 39.45 -12.47
C PRO A 4 25.96 39.13 -11.30
N LEU A 5 25.39 40.15 -10.63
CA LEU A 5 24.62 39.92 -9.40
C LEU A 5 23.24 39.29 -9.63
N PHE A 6 22.67 39.41 -10.83
CA PHE A 6 21.33 38.88 -11.11
C PHE A 6 21.32 37.35 -11.26
N LEU A 7 22.43 36.76 -11.74
CA LEU A 7 22.53 35.31 -11.93
C LEU A 7 22.63 34.55 -10.59
N GLY A 8 23.33 35.13 -9.61
CA GLY A 8 23.48 34.53 -8.28
C GLY A 8 22.17 34.47 -7.49
N ALA A 9 21.31 35.48 -7.64
CA ALA A 9 20.00 35.51 -6.99
C ALA A 9 19.06 34.44 -7.54
N CYS A 10 19.05 34.21 -8.86
CA CYS A 10 18.26 33.14 -9.46
C CYS A 10 18.74 31.75 -9.03
N LEU A 11 20.05 31.54 -8.88
CA LEU A 11 20.62 30.27 -8.41
C LEU A 11 20.29 30.00 -6.94
N MET A 12 20.26 31.02 -6.07
CA MET A 12 19.80 30.84 -4.69
C MET A 12 18.31 30.52 -4.60
N VAL A 13 17.46 31.12 -5.44
CA VAL A 13 16.02 30.80 -5.47
C VAL A 13 15.78 29.37 -5.96
N LEU A 14 16.54 28.88 -6.94
CA LEU A 14 16.48 27.47 -7.35
C LEU A 14 17.04 26.51 -6.29
N ALA A 15 18.09 26.90 -5.55
CA ALA A 15 18.66 26.10 -4.48
C ALA A 15 17.80 26.10 -3.19
N SER A 16 16.94 27.10 -3.00
CA SER A 16 16.01 27.17 -1.86
C SER A 16 14.70 26.41 -2.06
N GLN A 17 14.43 25.93 -3.28
CA GLN A 17 13.35 24.98 -3.43
C GLN A 17 13.79 23.66 -2.80
N PRO A 18 13.04 23.11 -1.82
CA PRO A 18 13.37 21.81 -1.28
C PRO A 18 13.44 20.85 -2.45
N VAL A 19 14.49 20.02 -2.48
CA VAL A 19 14.71 18.97 -3.46
C VAL A 19 13.48 18.05 -3.48
N MET A 20 12.49 18.40 -4.31
CA MET A 20 11.33 17.57 -4.64
C MET A 20 11.73 16.39 -5.54
N ALA A 21 13.03 16.23 -5.82
CA ALA A 21 13.60 15.21 -6.68
C ALA A 21 13.98 13.91 -5.96
N GLN A 22 13.82 13.82 -4.63
CA GLN A 22 13.73 12.52 -3.97
C GLN A 22 12.26 12.12 -3.97
N THR A 23 11.80 11.56 -5.08
CA THR A 23 10.66 10.66 -5.05
C THR A 23 11.05 9.53 -4.10
N ALA A 24 10.69 9.65 -2.82
CA ALA A 24 10.59 8.47 -1.97
C ALA A 24 9.80 7.46 -2.77
N ALA A 25 10.39 6.29 -3.04
CA ALA A 25 9.72 5.24 -3.79
C ALA A 25 8.31 5.09 -3.22
N PRO A 26 7.27 4.94 -4.07
CA PRO A 26 5.90 4.87 -3.58
C PRO A 26 5.83 3.81 -2.49
N ASP A 27 5.28 4.20 -1.33
CA ASP A 27 5.09 3.31 -0.19
C ASP A 27 4.05 2.26 -0.60
N VAL A 28 4.56 1.11 -1.05
CA VAL A 28 3.80 -0.03 -1.55
C VAL A 28 3.83 -1.13 -0.50
N ILE A 29 2.65 -1.70 -0.23
CA ILE A 29 2.48 -2.91 0.57
C ILE A 29 1.81 -3.99 -0.28
N VAL A 30 2.17 -5.23 0.01
CA VAL A 30 1.58 -6.41 -0.63
C VAL A 30 0.81 -7.17 0.42
N VAL A 31 -0.48 -7.41 0.16
CA VAL A 31 -1.36 -8.15 1.05
C VAL A 31 -1.77 -9.43 0.37
N ARG A 32 -1.24 -10.55 0.86
CA ARG A 32 -1.66 -11.88 0.41
C ARG A 32 -2.83 -12.33 1.29
N VAL A 33 -3.94 -12.68 0.66
CA VAL A 33 -5.13 -13.19 1.33
C VAL A 33 -5.30 -14.65 0.98
N LEU A 34 -5.41 -15.48 2.02
CA LEU A 34 -5.81 -16.87 1.93
C LEU A 34 -7.18 -17.01 2.61
N GLU A 35 -8.20 -17.23 1.81
CA GLU A 35 -9.56 -17.49 2.29
C GLU A 35 -9.80 -19.00 2.29
N HIS A 36 -10.08 -19.54 3.46
CA HIS A 36 -10.57 -20.89 3.67
C HIS A 36 -12.05 -20.84 4.08
N SER A 37 -12.74 -21.99 3.97
CA SER A 37 -14.14 -22.12 4.39
C SER A 37 -14.43 -21.71 5.84
N ASN A 38 -13.41 -21.71 6.71
CA ASN A 38 -13.51 -21.45 8.14
C ASN A 38 -12.52 -20.42 8.66
N SER A 39 -11.70 -19.81 7.79
CA SER A 39 -10.75 -18.79 8.21
C SER A 39 -10.34 -17.87 7.06
N LEU A 40 -9.90 -16.67 7.41
CA LEU A 40 -9.18 -15.75 6.53
C LEU A 40 -7.83 -15.49 7.13
N ARG A 41 -6.78 -15.60 6.32
CA ARG A 41 -5.44 -15.16 6.69
C ARG A 41 -4.98 -14.05 5.76
N PHE A 42 -4.47 -12.98 6.35
CA PHE A 42 -3.86 -11.85 5.66
C PHE A 42 -2.38 -11.81 6.03
N SER A 43 -1.51 -11.87 5.03
CA SER A 43 -0.07 -11.65 5.16
C SER A 43 0.27 -10.30 4.55
N ILE A 44 0.67 -9.33 5.37
CA ILE A 44 0.90 -7.94 4.97
C ILE A 44 2.41 -7.68 4.96
N ALA A 45 2.99 -7.62 3.76
CA ALA A 45 4.39 -7.30 3.57
C ALA A 45 4.59 -5.79 3.37
N ARG A 46 5.50 -5.20 4.15
CA ARG A 46 5.89 -3.78 4.09
C ARG A 46 7.38 -3.68 3.79
N GLY A 47 7.74 -3.52 2.52
CA GLY A 47 9.13 -3.55 2.07
C GLY A 47 9.81 -4.88 2.38
N GLN A 48 11.00 -4.84 2.98
CA GLN A 48 11.81 -6.02 3.33
C GLN A 48 11.58 -6.54 4.75
N GLN A 49 10.60 -5.99 5.47
CA GLN A 49 10.28 -6.44 6.84
C GLN A 49 9.57 -7.79 6.81
N GLN A 50 9.62 -8.52 7.93
CA GLN A 50 8.85 -9.74 8.09
C GLN A 50 7.35 -9.41 7.97
N PRO A 51 6.56 -10.20 7.22
CA PRO A 51 5.14 -9.94 7.05
C PRO A 51 4.36 -9.96 8.37
N GLU A 52 3.44 -9.02 8.49
CA GLU A 52 2.42 -9.03 9.55
C GLU A 52 1.33 -10.03 9.17
N GLU A 53 1.07 -11.01 10.04
CA GLU A 53 0.04 -12.03 9.83
C GLU A 53 -1.20 -11.72 10.68
N ILE A 54 -2.36 -11.67 10.03
CA ILE A 54 -3.68 -11.52 10.67
C ILE A 54 -4.52 -12.72 10.28
N GLU A 55 -4.93 -13.52 11.27
CA GLU A 55 -5.84 -14.65 11.06
C GLU A 55 -7.19 -14.40 11.73
N VAL A 56 -8.27 -14.64 11.00
CA VAL A 56 -9.65 -14.47 11.45
C VAL A 56 -10.38 -15.79 11.24
N ALA A 57 -10.82 -16.43 12.32
CA ALA A 57 -11.71 -17.58 12.22
C ALA A 57 -13.10 -17.12 11.76
N LEU A 58 -13.63 -17.76 10.71
CA LEU A 58 -14.97 -17.52 10.21
C LEU A 58 -15.94 -18.50 10.87
N LYS A 59 -16.95 -17.96 11.55
CA LYS A 59 -18.10 -18.77 11.98
C LYS A 59 -18.99 -19.09 10.78
N LYS A 60 -19.76 -20.18 10.86
CA LYS A 60 -20.69 -20.65 9.80
C LYS A 60 -21.62 -19.56 9.24
N GLU A 61 -21.94 -18.56 10.06
CA GLU A 61 -22.83 -17.44 9.74
C GLU A 61 -22.08 -16.15 9.34
N GLN A 62 -20.78 -16.08 9.59
CA GLN A 62 -19.95 -14.91 9.28
C GLN A 62 -19.50 -14.96 7.82
N LYS A 63 -19.96 -13.96 7.05
CA LYS A 63 -19.45 -13.72 5.71
C LYS A 63 -18.03 -13.15 5.80
N ALA A 64 -17.13 -13.69 4.99
CA ALA A 64 -15.75 -13.22 4.83
C ALA A 64 -15.66 -11.70 4.62
N ALA A 65 -16.65 -11.12 3.93
CA ALA A 65 -16.75 -9.70 3.61
C ALA A 65 -16.55 -8.74 4.80
N SER A 66 -17.10 -9.05 5.98
CA SER A 66 -16.95 -8.18 7.16
C SER A 66 -15.50 -8.15 7.64
N SER A 67 -14.83 -9.31 7.62
CA SER A 67 -13.42 -9.43 8.00
C SER A 67 -12.50 -8.70 7.00
N TYR A 68 -12.79 -8.83 5.70
CA TYR A 68 -12.12 -8.02 4.66
C TYR A 68 -12.28 -6.53 4.95
N TYR A 69 -13.50 -6.06 5.20
CA TYR A 69 -13.76 -4.66 5.49
C TYR A 69 -12.95 -4.17 6.71
N THR A 70 -12.93 -4.93 7.80
CA THR A 70 -12.17 -4.55 9.01
C THR A 70 -10.66 -4.45 8.75
N VAL A 71 -10.06 -5.38 8.00
CA VAL A 71 -8.62 -5.34 7.73
C VAL A 71 -8.29 -4.23 6.71
N LEU A 72 -9.02 -4.17 5.60
CA LEU A 72 -8.75 -3.21 4.53
C LEU A 72 -9.04 -1.76 4.96
N SER A 73 -10.08 -1.51 5.76
CA SER A 73 -10.36 -0.18 6.30
C SER A 73 -9.20 0.37 7.12
N LYS A 74 -8.53 -0.47 7.94
CA LYS A 74 -7.33 -0.05 8.67
C LYS A 74 -6.21 0.39 7.72
N LEU A 75 -5.96 -0.36 6.66
CA LEU A 75 -4.96 0.01 5.65
C LEU A 75 -5.35 1.30 4.91
N TYR A 76 -6.64 1.47 4.60
CA TYR A 76 -7.14 2.69 3.97
C TYR A 76 -7.02 3.92 4.86
N THR A 77 -7.28 3.79 6.17
CA THR A 77 -7.05 4.90 7.13
C THR A 77 -5.57 5.28 7.27
N GLN A 78 -4.64 4.37 6.96
CA GLN A 78 -3.20 4.65 6.88
C GLN A 78 -2.81 5.33 5.56
N GLY A 79 -3.77 5.62 4.66
CA GLY A 79 -3.55 6.28 3.39
C GLY A 79 -3.19 5.35 2.23
N TYR A 80 -3.16 4.03 2.45
CA TYR A 80 -2.98 3.08 1.35
C TYR A 80 -4.26 3.02 0.52
N VAL A 81 -4.13 2.90 -0.80
CA VAL A 81 -5.25 2.65 -1.71
C VAL A 81 -4.95 1.44 -2.58
N LEU A 82 -5.99 0.71 -2.99
CA LEU A 82 -5.84 -0.45 -3.88
C LEU A 82 -5.33 0.01 -5.25
N GLN A 83 -4.21 -0.57 -5.68
CA GLN A 83 -3.58 -0.30 -6.98
C GLN A 83 -3.78 -1.46 -7.95
N GLY A 84 -3.91 -2.69 -7.45
CA GLY A 84 -4.09 -3.86 -8.29
C GLY A 84 -4.40 -5.13 -7.50
N VAL A 85 -4.89 -6.13 -8.23
CA VAL A 85 -5.19 -7.46 -7.71
C VAL A 85 -4.51 -8.48 -8.62
N ILE A 86 -3.72 -9.36 -8.03
CA ILE A 86 -3.20 -10.55 -8.68
C ILE A 86 -4.10 -11.72 -8.22
N PRO A 87 -4.92 -12.30 -9.11
CA PRO A 87 -5.69 -13.47 -8.76
C PRO A 87 -4.73 -14.61 -8.43
N GLY A 88 -4.92 -15.24 -7.28
CA GLY A 88 -4.15 -16.41 -6.89
C GLY A 88 -4.77 -17.69 -7.43
N VAL A 89 -4.23 -18.82 -6.98
CA VAL A 89 -4.80 -20.13 -7.30
C VAL A 89 -6.05 -20.33 -6.46
N SER A 90 -7.12 -20.80 -7.08
CA SER A 90 -8.28 -21.33 -6.37
C SER A 90 -8.38 -22.84 -6.61
N ASN A 91 -8.67 -23.57 -5.53
CA ASN A 91 -9.14 -24.94 -5.58
C ASN A 91 -10.66 -24.90 -5.46
N ASN A 92 -11.37 -25.66 -6.29
CA ASN A 92 -12.82 -25.60 -6.48
C ASN A 92 -13.70 -25.89 -5.24
N ALA A 93 -13.20 -25.99 -4.00
CA ALA A 93 -14.07 -26.15 -2.84
C ALA A 93 -13.60 -25.56 -1.49
N TYR A 94 -12.31 -25.34 -1.25
CA TYR A 94 -11.84 -25.16 0.15
C TYR A 94 -10.99 -23.95 0.41
N TRP A 95 -10.35 -23.39 -0.62
CA TRP A 95 -9.55 -22.20 -0.45
C TRP A 95 -9.40 -21.40 -1.74
N ALA A 96 -9.34 -20.09 -1.56
CA ALA A 96 -9.02 -19.12 -2.58
C ALA A 96 -7.86 -18.27 -2.10
N GLU A 97 -6.93 -17.99 -2.99
CA GLU A 97 -5.83 -17.08 -2.73
C GLU A 97 -5.96 -15.84 -3.62
N SER A 98 -5.59 -14.67 -3.10
CA SER A 98 -5.48 -13.45 -3.88
C SER A 98 -4.41 -12.56 -3.30
N THR A 99 -3.71 -11.82 -4.14
CA THR A 99 -2.74 -10.81 -3.71
C THR A 99 -3.23 -9.42 -4.08
N LEU A 100 -3.30 -8.54 -3.09
CA LEU A 100 -3.66 -7.14 -3.26
C LEU A 100 -2.39 -6.30 -3.21
N ILE A 101 -2.25 -5.40 -4.16
CA ILE A 101 -1.18 -4.39 -4.17
C ILE A 101 -1.81 -3.09 -3.73
N LEU A 102 -1.33 -2.53 -2.62
CA LEU A 102 -1.77 -1.23 -2.15
C LEU A 102 -0.60 -0.26 -2.13
N GLY A 103 -0.85 0.99 -2.51
CA GLY A 103 0.15 2.04 -2.52
C GLY A 103 -0.42 3.33 -1.98
N LYS A 104 0.41 4.17 -1.36
CA LYS A 104 -0.02 5.54 -1.02
C LYS A 104 -0.05 6.41 -2.28
N PRO A 105 -1.11 7.20 -2.50
CA PRO A 105 -1.15 8.12 -3.62
C PRO A 105 -0.03 9.16 -3.46
N ILE A 106 0.71 9.41 -4.55
CA ILE A 106 1.70 10.48 -4.59
C ILE A 106 0.90 11.78 -4.68
N THR A 107 0.67 12.44 -3.54
CA THR A 107 0.12 13.80 -3.53
C THR A 107 1.18 14.72 -4.13
N LYS A 108 0.97 15.11 -5.39
CA LYS A 108 1.76 16.17 -6.02
C LYS A 108 1.43 17.47 -5.26
N PRO A 109 2.42 18.20 -4.70
CA PRO A 109 2.17 19.49 -4.08
C PRO A 109 1.74 20.54 -5.10
#